data_AF-A0A397HBY8-F1
#
_entry.id   AF-A0A397HBY8-F1
#
_cell.length_a   1.000
_cell.length_b   1.000
_cell.length_c   1.000
_cell.angle_alpha   90.00
_cell.angle_beta   90.00
_cell.angle_gamma   90.00
#
_symmetry.space_group_name_H-M   'P 1'
#
loop_
_entity.id
_entity.type
_entity.pdbx_description
1 polymer ?
#
loop_
_entity_poly.entity_id
_entity_poly.type
_entity_poly.pdbx_seq_one_letter_code
_entity_poly.pdbx_strand_id
1 'polypeptide(L)'
;MRVKRLAKHEFCAAIINPKKVICICGKTIKLGRKWDEDFLNRHVNGNGCKRKIGQRSIYCFFNNTISNENEEINSEEEYNSDICDSMNNDNIIIVDSEEDDIYNNSNDILSSEDEDQPISKQSKKRICCPGLRSQRIRYYIERTPAQVGGARRIEVIGKELFPLLFVDKFSQKKLNISQKRKLNRQIYTEAEWKIDREGFCVRC
;
A
#
# COMPACT_ATOMS: atom_id res chain seq x y z
N MET A 1 28.65 6.27 30.42
CA MET A 1 27.31 5.67 30.61
C MET A 1 26.16 6.50 30.01
N ARG A 2 26.06 7.81 30.26
CA ARG A 2 24.88 8.63 29.88
C ARG A 2 24.53 8.66 28.38
N VAL A 3 25.53 8.64 27.49
CA VAL A 3 25.33 8.53 26.02
C VAL A 3 24.57 7.26 25.66
N LYS A 4 24.99 6.12 26.23
CA LYS A 4 24.40 4.80 25.97
C LYS A 4 22.95 4.74 26.48
N ARG A 5 22.64 5.43 27.58
CA ARG A 5 21.27 5.54 28.11
C ARG A 5 20.38 6.35 27.19
N LEU A 6 20.85 7.50 26.71
CA LEU A 6 20.09 8.33 25.77
C LEU A 6 19.89 7.64 24.41
N ALA A 7 20.90 6.90 23.92
CA ALA A 7 20.80 6.14 22.69
C ALA A 7 19.80 4.97 22.77
N LYS A 8 19.63 4.39 23.97
CA LYS A 8 18.62 3.35 24.27
C LYS A 8 17.29 3.93 24.75
N HIS A 9 17.16 5.25 24.81
CA HIS A 9 15.98 5.90 25.33
C HIS A 9 14.81 5.66 24.37
N GLU A 10 13.68 5.18 24.88
CA GLU A 10 12.52 4.72 24.10
C GLU A 10 12.06 5.74 23.02
N PHE A 11 12.20 7.03 23.31
CA PHE A 11 11.78 8.12 22.42
C PHE A 11 12.90 8.75 21.58
N CYS A 12 14.13 8.30 21.72
CA CYS A 12 15.27 8.81 20.95
C CYS A 12 15.43 8.01 19.66
N ALA A 13 15.18 8.63 18.51
CA ALA A 13 15.41 8.01 17.21
C ALA A 13 16.88 8.08 16.79
N ALA A 14 17.53 9.22 17.01
CA ALA A 14 18.94 9.42 16.66
C ALA A 14 19.56 10.54 17.50
N ILE A 15 20.88 10.46 17.73
CA ILE A 15 21.62 11.52 18.39
C ILE A 15 22.46 12.26 17.34
N ILE A 16 22.21 13.56 17.16
CA ILE A 16 22.96 14.40 16.22
C ILE A 16 24.27 14.85 16.87
N ASN A 17 24.19 15.34 18.11
CA ASN A 17 25.35 15.78 18.88
C ASN A 17 25.04 15.72 20.39
N PRO A 18 26.02 15.97 21.27
CA PRO A 18 25.82 15.84 22.72
C PRO A 18 24.67 16.68 23.30
N LYS A 19 24.20 17.73 22.61
CA LYS A 19 23.09 18.61 23.03
C LYS A 19 21.90 18.61 22.07
N LYS A 20 21.84 17.71 21.09
CA LYS A 20 20.75 17.63 20.10
C LYS A 20 20.43 16.20 19.73
N VAL A 21 19.15 15.85 19.81
CA VAL A 21 18.63 14.52 19.46
C VAL A 21 17.38 14.63 18.60
N ILE A 22 17.06 13.56 17.89
CA ILE A 22 15.83 13.41 17.11
C ILE A 22 14.89 12.52 17.91
N CYS A 23 13.68 13.02 18.19
CA CYS A 23 12.61 12.22 18.78
C CYS A 23 12.02 11.27 17.72
N ILE A 24 11.46 10.14 18.13
CA ILE A 24 10.75 9.21 17.22
C ILE A 24 9.57 9.85 16.47
N CYS A 25 9.07 11.00 16.92
CA CYS A 25 8.10 11.80 16.15
C CYS A 25 8.73 12.63 15.00
N GLY A 26 10.04 12.52 14.79
CA GLY A 26 10.82 13.25 13.77
C GLY A 26 11.30 14.64 14.18
N LYS A 27 10.88 15.17 15.35
CA LYS A 27 11.30 16.51 15.81
C LYS A 27 12.71 16.51 16.40
N THR A 28 13.49 17.51 16.04
CA THR A 28 14.81 17.76 16.66
C THR A 28 14.63 18.49 18.00
N ILE A 29 15.19 17.91 19.06
CA ILE A 29 15.12 18.40 20.44
C ILE A 29 16.50 18.86 20.90
N LYS A 30 16.57 20.11 21.39
CA LYS A 30 17.76 20.66 22.02
C LYS A 30 17.75 20.30 23.51
N LEU A 31 18.84 19.69 23.97
CA LEU A 31 19.03 19.33 25.37
C LEU A 31 19.67 20.52 26.12
N GLY A 32 19.28 20.72 27.39
CA GLY A 32 19.89 21.74 28.24
C GLY A 32 21.34 21.39 28.62
N ARG A 33 21.60 20.11 28.90
CA ARG A 33 22.93 19.58 29.24
C ARG A 33 23.31 18.45 28.29
N LYS A 34 24.60 18.05 28.31
CA LYS A 34 25.07 16.99 27.43
C LYS A 34 24.44 15.65 27.82
N TRP A 35 23.80 14.98 26.85
CA TRP A 35 23.19 13.65 27.00
C TRP A 35 22.05 13.58 28.02
N ASP A 36 21.38 14.71 28.26
CA ASP A 36 20.31 14.86 29.24
C ASP A 36 18.94 14.54 28.63
N GLU A 37 18.26 13.54 29.16
CA GLU A 37 16.99 13.03 28.64
C GLU A 37 15.77 13.84 29.10
N ASP A 38 15.88 14.71 30.11
CA ASP A 38 14.75 15.45 30.69
C ASP A 38 14.00 16.29 29.65
N PHE A 39 14.74 16.90 28.73
CA PHE A 39 14.16 17.71 27.66
C PHE A 39 13.45 16.86 26.61
N LEU A 40 13.94 15.64 26.36
CA LEU A 40 13.27 14.68 25.48
C LEU A 40 11.99 14.17 26.15
N ASN A 41 12.04 13.82 27.44
CA ASN A 41 10.87 13.41 28.23
C ASN A 41 9.80 14.50 28.31
N ARG A 42 10.20 15.74 28.58
CA ARG A 42 9.28 16.89 28.58
C ARG A 42 8.63 17.09 27.21
N HIS A 43 9.40 16.96 26.13
CA HIS A 43 8.87 17.04 24.78
C HIS A 43 7.81 15.94 24.52
N VAL A 44 8.16 14.71 24.85
CA VAL A 44 7.38 13.49 24.64
C VAL A 44 6.06 13.48 25.40
N ASN A 45 6.07 14.04 26.62
CA ASN A 45 4.89 14.16 27.48
C ASN A 45 4.04 15.39 27.14
N GLY A 46 4.61 16.39 26.45
CA GLY A 46 3.89 17.57 26.01
C GLY A 46 3.10 17.38 24.70
N ASN A 47 2.17 18.30 24.45
CA ASN A 47 1.31 18.30 23.24
C ASN A 47 2.10 18.52 21.94
N GLY A 48 3.36 18.96 22.04
CA GLY A 48 4.24 19.17 20.89
C GLY A 48 4.78 17.88 20.26
N CYS A 49 4.69 16.73 20.92
CA CYS A 49 5.18 15.47 20.35
C CYS A 49 4.11 14.80 19.48
N LYS A 50 4.35 14.74 18.17
CA LYS A 50 3.41 14.11 17.20
C LYS A 50 3.40 12.59 17.25
N ARG A 51 4.15 11.96 18.18
CA ARG A 51 4.10 10.51 18.43
C ARG A 51 2.68 10.05 18.76
N LYS A 52 1.93 10.84 19.55
CA LYS A 52 0.53 10.55 19.90
C LYS A 52 -0.44 10.73 18.71
N ILE A 53 -0.02 11.44 17.67
CA ILE A 53 -0.86 11.83 16.53
C ILE A 53 -0.71 10.85 15.34
N GLY A 54 -0.02 9.72 15.55
CA GLY A 54 0.03 8.66 14.56
C GLY A 54 0.68 9.11 13.25
N GLN A 55 2.00 9.02 13.17
CA GLN A 55 2.66 8.67 11.92
C GLN A 55 3.98 7.98 12.23
N ARG A 56 4.06 6.69 11.90
CA ARG A 56 5.32 5.96 11.85
C ARG A 56 5.95 6.18 10.48
N SER A 57 7.22 6.56 10.46
CA SER A 57 7.98 6.70 9.22
C SER A 57 8.15 5.33 8.54
N ILE A 58 8.22 5.30 7.21
CA ILE A 58 8.46 4.08 6.43
C ILE A 58 9.77 3.36 6.83
N TYR A 59 10.73 4.09 7.38
CA TYR A 59 12.00 3.54 7.85
C TYR A 59 11.85 2.60 9.06
N CYS A 60 10.76 2.70 9.83
CA CYS A 60 10.46 1.75 10.91
C CYS A 60 10.25 0.32 10.40
N PHE A 61 9.92 0.14 9.12
CA PHE A 61 9.72 -1.18 8.52
C PHE A 61 11.00 -1.81 7.99
N PHE A 62 12.14 -1.11 8.01
CA PHE A 62 13.39 -1.60 7.43
C PHE A 62 14.47 -1.92 8.46
N ASN A 63 14.26 -1.59 9.74
CA ASN A 63 15.35 -1.54 10.72
C ASN A 63 15.40 -2.60 11.82
N ASN A 64 14.56 -3.64 11.83
CA ASN A 64 14.74 -4.73 12.81
C ASN A 64 15.00 -6.07 12.14
N THR A 65 16.25 -6.26 11.74
CA THR A 65 16.88 -7.57 11.85
C THR A 65 17.93 -7.52 12.96
N ILE A 66 17.89 -8.57 13.79
CA ILE A 66 18.90 -9.03 14.76
C ILE A 66 18.83 -8.35 16.14
N SER A 67 17.97 -8.86 17.04
CA SER A 67 18.43 -9.67 18.20
C SER A 67 17.25 -10.28 18.98
N ASN A 68 17.34 -11.60 19.14
CA ASN A 68 16.83 -12.45 20.23
C ASN A 68 15.33 -12.76 20.31
N GLU A 69 15.04 -13.99 19.88
CA GLU A 69 14.24 -15.06 20.51
C GLU A 69 13.26 -14.70 21.63
N ASN A 70 12.04 -15.26 21.45
CA ASN A 70 10.95 -15.48 22.42
C ASN A 70 10.09 -14.24 22.76
N GLU A 71 8.87 -14.22 22.22
CA GLU A 71 7.64 -14.18 23.03
C GLU A 71 6.40 -14.14 22.13
N GLU A 72 5.43 -14.96 22.49
CA GLU A 72 4.12 -15.14 21.87
C GLU A 72 3.33 -13.82 21.89
N ILE A 73 2.67 -13.47 20.78
CA ILE A 73 1.72 -12.35 20.75
C ILE A 73 0.35 -12.94 20.41
N ASN A 74 -0.45 -13.10 21.46
CA ASN A 74 -1.88 -13.31 21.40
C ASN A 74 -2.63 -11.96 21.48
N SER A 75 -3.85 -11.99 20.94
CA SER A 75 -4.99 -11.07 21.10
C SER A 75 -4.92 -9.68 20.46
N GLU A 76 -5.47 -9.61 19.24
CA GLU A 76 -6.71 -8.90 18.90
C GLU A 76 -6.97 -7.54 19.58
N GLU A 77 -6.87 -6.46 18.80
CA GLU A 77 -7.57 -5.20 19.09
C GLU A 77 -8.46 -4.82 17.89
N GLU A 78 -9.76 -4.82 18.20
CA GLU A 78 -10.92 -4.47 17.39
C GLU A 78 -10.83 -3.00 16.92
N TYR A 79 -10.93 -2.74 15.61
CA TYR A 79 -10.88 -1.37 15.07
C TYR A 79 -12.23 -0.96 14.48
N ASN A 80 -12.76 0.13 15.03
CA ASN A 80 -14.03 0.77 14.67
C ASN A 80 -14.07 1.19 13.19
N SER A 81 -15.05 0.67 12.46
CA SER A 81 -15.23 0.79 11.00
C SER A 81 -15.81 2.14 10.52
N ASP A 82 -16.07 3.10 11.40
CA ASP A 82 -16.99 4.21 11.10
C ASP A 82 -16.33 5.47 10.50
N ILE A 83 -15.19 5.36 9.81
CA ILE A 83 -14.58 6.50 9.09
C ILE A 83 -14.11 6.09 7.69
N CYS A 84 -14.96 5.39 6.92
CA CYS A 84 -14.78 5.31 5.47
C CYS A 84 -16.08 5.38 4.67
N ASP A 85 -17.05 6.17 5.12
CA ASP A 85 -18.16 6.57 4.27
C ASP A 85 -17.71 7.66 3.28
N SER A 86 -17.25 7.22 2.10
CA SER A 86 -17.49 7.83 0.77
C SER A 86 -16.33 7.54 -0.20
N MET A 87 -16.11 6.28 -0.55
CA MET A 87 -15.58 5.94 -1.87
C MET A 87 -16.68 5.26 -2.66
N ASN A 88 -17.24 5.99 -3.61
CA ASN A 88 -18.29 5.48 -4.48
C ASN A 88 -17.74 4.31 -5.32
N ASN A 89 -18.38 3.14 -5.24
CA ASN A 89 -17.99 1.91 -5.95
C ASN A 89 -18.01 2.07 -7.49
N ASP A 90 -18.63 3.13 -8.00
CA ASP A 90 -18.74 3.46 -9.42
C ASP A 90 -17.40 3.75 -10.15
N ASN A 91 -16.27 3.74 -9.44
CA ASN A 91 -14.94 3.92 -10.03
C ASN A 91 -14.18 2.61 -10.27
N ILE A 92 -14.67 1.47 -9.76
CA ILE A 92 -14.09 0.15 -10.03
C ILE A 92 -14.87 -0.49 -11.19
N ILE A 93 -14.62 -0.04 -12.41
CA ILE A 93 -15.09 -0.76 -13.60
C ILE A 93 -13.98 -1.73 -13.99
N ILE A 94 -14.18 -3.01 -13.67
CA ILE A 94 -13.36 -4.11 -14.17
C ILE A 94 -13.48 -4.07 -15.70
N VAL A 95 -12.36 -3.94 -16.39
CA VAL A 95 -12.31 -3.69 -17.85
C VAL A 95 -12.80 -4.89 -18.66
N ASP A 96 -12.92 -6.06 -18.02
CA ASP A 96 -13.19 -7.35 -18.66
C ASP A 96 -14.55 -7.97 -18.27
N SER A 97 -15.47 -7.22 -17.66
CA SER A 97 -16.86 -7.72 -17.52
C SER A 97 -17.58 -7.55 -18.85
N GLU A 98 -17.51 -8.58 -19.69
CA GLU A 98 -18.49 -8.86 -20.73
C GLU A 98 -19.84 -9.13 -20.03
N GLU A 99 -20.79 -8.21 -20.21
CA GLU A 99 -22.18 -8.40 -19.80
C GLU A 99 -22.84 -9.29 -20.87
N ASP A 100 -22.93 -10.60 -20.60
CA ASP A 100 -23.79 -11.50 -21.38
C ASP A 100 -25.14 -11.66 -20.66
N ASP A 101 -26.19 -11.18 -21.32
CA ASP A 101 -27.58 -11.22 -20.89
C ASP A 101 -28.13 -12.68 -20.86
N ILE A 102 -28.38 -13.17 -19.65
CA ILE A 102 -29.56 -13.91 -19.12
C ILE A 102 -30.32 -14.98 -19.98
N TYR A 103 -30.50 -16.15 -19.32
CA TYR A 103 -31.50 -17.24 -19.47
C TYR A 103 -31.37 -18.17 -20.71
N ASN A 104 -31.43 -19.51 -20.63
CA ASN A 104 -31.99 -20.44 -19.64
C ASN A 104 -31.56 -21.91 -19.91
N ASN A 105 -31.38 -22.67 -18.82
CA ASN A 105 -31.81 -24.07 -18.63
C ASN A 105 -30.93 -25.30 -19.05
N SER A 106 -30.58 -26.04 -17.99
CA SER A 106 -30.61 -27.49 -17.75
C SER A 106 -29.55 -28.46 -18.29
N ASN A 107 -28.98 -29.17 -17.30
CA ASN A 107 -28.65 -30.61 -17.24
C ASN A 107 -27.43 -31.05 -18.09
N ASP A 108 -26.50 -31.90 -17.65
CA ASP A 108 -26.42 -32.78 -16.48
C ASP A 108 -25.03 -33.48 -16.46
N ILE A 109 -24.66 -34.03 -15.29
CA ILE A 109 -23.77 -35.20 -15.04
C ILE A 109 -22.23 -35.04 -15.00
N LEU A 110 -21.74 -34.88 -13.77
CA LEU A 110 -20.94 -35.81 -12.93
C LEU A 110 -19.73 -36.64 -13.45
N SER A 111 -18.69 -36.63 -12.60
CA SER A 111 -17.70 -37.69 -12.27
C SER A 111 -16.36 -37.74 -13.01
N SER A 112 -15.25 -37.53 -12.30
CA SER A 112 -14.57 -38.58 -11.50
C SER A 112 -13.25 -38.07 -10.90
N GLU A 113 -12.88 -38.66 -9.76
CA GLU A 113 -11.73 -38.38 -8.90
C GLU A 113 -10.47 -39.17 -9.33
N ASP A 114 -9.32 -38.67 -8.84
CA ASP A 114 -8.09 -39.39 -8.45
C ASP A 114 -6.90 -39.71 -9.41
N GLU A 115 -5.71 -39.30 -8.90
CA GLU A 115 -4.36 -39.92 -8.97
C GLU A 115 -3.35 -39.66 -10.14
N ASP A 116 -2.27 -38.96 -9.76
CA ASP A 116 -0.84 -39.00 -10.12
C ASP A 116 -0.29 -39.43 -11.52
N GLN A 117 0.25 -38.42 -12.25
CA GLN A 117 1.46 -38.31 -13.14
C GLN A 117 1.95 -39.52 -13.99
N PRO A 118 2.39 -39.32 -15.28
CA PRO A 118 3.70 -38.71 -15.56
C PRO A 118 3.87 -37.85 -16.85
N ILE A 119 4.82 -36.92 -16.72
CA ILE A 119 5.56 -36.07 -17.69
C ILE A 119 5.49 -36.48 -19.18
N SER A 120 5.01 -35.58 -20.05
CA SER A 120 5.56 -35.44 -21.41
C SER A 120 5.10 -34.15 -22.12
N LYS A 121 6.07 -33.47 -22.77
CA LYS A 121 5.98 -32.22 -23.56
C LYS A 121 5.90 -30.94 -22.74
N GLN A 122 7.01 -30.61 -22.08
CA GLN A 122 7.32 -29.21 -21.78
C GLN A 122 7.48 -28.45 -23.10
N SER A 123 6.37 -27.93 -23.63
CA SER A 123 6.46 -26.62 -24.26
C SER A 123 7.13 -25.74 -23.22
N LYS A 124 8.24 -25.08 -23.59
CA LYS A 124 8.82 -24.03 -22.74
C LYS A 124 7.77 -22.93 -22.64
N LYS A 125 6.75 -23.12 -21.80
CA LYS A 125 5.81 -22.07 -21.41
C LYS A 125 6.72 -20.96 -20.93
N ARG A 126 6.64 -19.79 -21.57
CA ARG A 126 7.35 -18.61 -21.09
C ARG A 126 6.97 -18.51 -19.62
N ILE A 127 7.92 -18.73 -18.73
CA ILE A 127 7.68 -18.54 -17.30
C ILE A 127 7.41 -17.05 -17.20
N CYS A 128 6.15 -16.68 -17.03
CA CYS A 128 5.77 -15.31 -16.76
C CYS A 128 6.58 -14.91 -15.53
N CYS A 129 7.29 -13.77 -15.59
CA CYS A 129 7.95 -13.25 -14.41
C CYS A 129 6.90 -13.23 -13.29
N PRO A 130 7.16 -13.85 -12.12
CA PRO A 130 6.16 -13.95 -11.07
C PRO A 130 5.76 -12.60 -10.47
N GLY A 131 6.25 -11.49 -11.04
CA GLY A 131 6.12 -10.14 -10.51
C GLY A 131 6.96 -9.95 -9.27
N LEU A 132 6.97 -8.73 -8.77
CA LEU A 132 7.51 -8.44 -7.44
C LEU A 132 6.57 -9.09 -6.41
N ARG A 133 7.09 -10.05 -5.64
CA ARG A 133 6.33 -10.81 -4.64
C ARG A 133 7.08 -10.84 -3.30
N SER A 134 6.37 -10.53 -2.22
CA SER A 134 6.82 -10.70 -0.84
C SER A 134 5.61 -10.58 0.11
N GLN A 135 5.77 -10.96 1.38
CA GLN A 135 4.71 -10.77 2.38
C GLN A 135 4.28 -9.29 2.50
N ARG A 136 5.22 -8.36 2.30
CA ARG A 136 4.96 -6.91 2.30
C ARG A 136 4.16 -6.48 1.09
N ILE A 137 4.44 -7.04 -0.09
CA ILE A 137 3.67 -6.78 -1.30
C ILE A 137 2.26 -7.35 -1.17
N ARG A 138 2.12 -8.55 -0.62
CA ARG A 138 0.80 -9.15 -0.34
C ARG A 138 -0.05 -8.23 0.54
N TYR A 139 0.49 -7.77 1.67
CA TYR A 139 -0.19 -6.84 2.57
C TYR A 139 -0.56 -5.52 1.89
N TYR A 140 0.31 -5.00 1.01
CA TYR A 140 0.00 -3.83 0.21
C TYR A 140 -1.16 -4.09 -0.76
N ILE A 141 -1.14 -5.20 -1.48
CA ILE A 141 -2.18 -5.59 -2.46
C ILE A 141 -3.54 -5.74 -1.79
N GLU A 142 -3.59 -6.40 -0.63
CA GLU A 142 -4.83 -6.62 0.14
C GLU A 142 -5.50 -5.31 0.60
N ARG A 143 -4.73 -4.21 0.71
CA ARG A 143 -5.22 -2.94 1.29
C ARG A 143 -5.34 -1.79 0.30
N THR A 144 -4.64 -1.87 -0.82
CA THR A 144 -4.63 -0.78 -1.79
C THR A 144 -5.88 -0.84 -2.68
N PRO A 145 -6.57 0.29 -2.92
CA PRO A 145 -7.58 0.39 -3.96
C PRO A 145 -6.96 0.54 -5.36
N ALA A 146 -5.65 0.78 -5.46
CA ALA A 146 -4.96 0.91 -6.74
C ALA A 146 -5.01 -0.42 -7.51
N GLN A 147 -5.08 -0.34 -8.84
CA GLN A 147 -4.95 -1.49 -9.73
C GLN A 147 -3.68 -1.40 -10.59
N VAL A 148 -3.20 -0.18 -10.85
CA VAL A 148 -2.04 0.11 -11.68
C VAL A 148 -1.30 1.33 -11.14
N GLY A 149 -0.06 1.53 -11.58
CA GLY A 149 0.69 2.76 -11.31
C GLY A 149 1.81 3.01 -12.30
N GLY A 150 2.52 4.12 -12.11
CA GLY A 150 3.54 4.60 -13.04
C GLY A 150 2.98 5.32 -14.28
N ALA A 151 1.67 5.28 -14.52
CA ALA A 151 1.03 6.05 -15.58
C ALA A 151 1.15 7.57 -15.33
N ARG A 152 1.02 8.36 -16.40
CA ARG A 152 0.90 9.82 -16.27
C ARG A 152 -0.32 10.19 -15.41
N ARG A 153 -0.28 11.39 -14.84
CA ARG A 153 -1.38 11.93 -14.04
C ARG A 153 -2.70 11.88 -14.81
N ILE A 154 -3.76 11.41 -14.16
CA ILE A 154 -5.09 11.21 -14.76
C ILE A 154 -5.65 12.49 -15.39
N GLU A 155 -5.34 13.65 -14.81
CA GLU A 155 -5.77 14.95 -15.35
C GLU A 155 -5.12 15.27 -16.70
N VAL A 156 -3.88 14.82 -16.91
CA VAL A 156 -3.14 15.03 -18.17
C VAL A 156 -3.76 14.14 -19.25
N ILE A 157 -3.88 12.84 -18.97
CA ILE A 157 -4.47 11.86 -19.89
C ILE A 157 -5.91 12.25 -20.22
N GLY A 158 -6.70 12.64 -19.22
CA GLY A 158 -8.09 13.05 -19.39
C GLY A 158 -8.26 14.30 -20.26
N LYS A 159 -7.38 15.29 -20.10
CA LYS A 159 -7.40 16.51 -20.94
C LYS A 159 -6.98 16.23 -22.38
N GLU A 160 -6.04 15.32 -22.60
CA GLU A 160 -5.62 14.92 -23.95
C GLU A 160 -6.70 14.11 -24.67
N LEU A 161 -7.36 13.19 -23.96
CA LEU A 161 -8.43 12.38 -24.53
C LEU A 161 -9.72 13.18 -24.78
N PHE A 162 -10.01 14.17 -23.94
CA PHE A 162 -11.27 14.93 -23.97
C PHE A 162 -11.04 16.44 -23.83
N PRO A 163 -10.29 17.09 -24.74
CA PRO A 163 -9.89 18.49 -24.60
C PRO A 163 -11.09 19.44 -24.53
N LEU A 164 -12.15 19.15 -25.30
CA LEU A 164 -13.37 19.96 -25.34
C LEU A 164 -14.19 19.90 -24.03
N LEU A 165 -14.06 18.83 -23.23
CA LEU A 165 -14.77 18.71 -21.94
C LEU A 165 -14.04 19.41 -20.79
N PHE A 166 -12.73 19.62 -20.95
CA PHE A 166 -11.84 20.07 -19.89
C PHE A 166 -11.00 21.27 -20.31
N VAL A 167 -11.66 22.30 -20.84
CA VAL A 167 -11.04 23.60 -21.13
C VAL A 167 -10.39 24.19 -19.88
N ASP A 168 -11.07 24.10 -18.73
CA ASP A 168 -10.57 24.60 -17.45
C ASP A 168 -9.88 23.50 -16.60
N LYS A 169 -10.60 23.00 -15.59
CA LYS A 169 -10.14 21.98 -14.63
C LYS A 169 -10.71 20.62 -15.00
N PHE A 170 -9.85 19.61 -14.89
CA PHE A 170 -10.26 18.21 -15.01
C PHE A 170 -11.15 17.83 -13.83
N SER A 171 -12.21 17.08 -14.12
CA SER A 171 -13.08 16.48 -13.10
C SER A 171 -13.66 15.19 -13.64
N GLN A 172 -13.37 14.07 -12.98
CA GLN A 172 -13.91 12.76 -13.38
C GLN A 172 -15.44 12.71 -13.36
N LYS A 173 -16.08 13.58 -12.56
CA LYS A 173 -17.55 13.68 -12.48
C LYS A 173 -18.19 14.14 -13.80
N LYS A 174 -17.44 14.79 -14.68
CA LYS A 174 -17.93 15.22 -16.01
C LYS A 174 -17.91 14.11 -17.05
N LEU A 175 -17.28 12.96 -16.76
CA LEU A 175 -17.17 11.85 -17.69
C LEU A 175 -18.37 10.91 -17.58
N ASN A 176 -18.92 10.53 -18.72
CA ASN A 176 -19.88 9.42 -18.78
C ASN A 176 -19.16 8.06 -18.68
N ILE A 177 -19.93 6.98 -18.55
CA ILE A 177 -19.41 5.62 -18.34
C ILE A 177 -18.44 5.21 -19.47
N SER A 178 -18.80 5.46 -20.73
CA SER A 178 -17.96 5.13 -21.90
C SER A 178 -16.63 5.89 -21.89
N GLN A 179 -16.66 7.18 -21.53
CA GLN A 179 -15.46 8.01 -21.43
C GLN A 179 -14.58 7.59 -20.24
N LYS A 180 -15.17 7.23 -19.09
CA LYS A 180 -14.44 6.65 -17.96
C LYS A 180 -13.75 5.34 -18.35
N ARG A 181 -14.45 4.45 -19.06
CA ARG A 181 -13.86 3.21 -19.61
C ARG A 181 -12.68 3.51 -20.54
N LYS A 182 -12.82 4.46 -21.46
CA LYS A 182 -11.73 4.87 -22.36
C LYS A 182 -10.54 5.46 -21.61
N LEU A 183 -10.78 6.31 -20.61
CA LEU A 183 -9.73 6.88 -19.76
C LEU A 183 -8.99 5.79 -18.98
N ASN A 184 -9.71 4.86 -18.35
CA ASN A 184 -9.11 3.75 -17.63
C ASN A 184 -8.27 2.87 -18.55
N ARG A 185 -8.76 2.51 -19.74
CA ARG A 185 -7.98 1.76 -20.74
C ARG A 185 -6.64 2.46 -21.05
N GLN A 186 -6.66 3.77 -21.28
CA GLN A 186 -5.44 4.53 -21.54
C GLN A 186 -4.47 4.53 -20.35
N ILE A 187 -4.98 4.68 -19.12
CA ILE A 187 -4.16 4.59 -17.90
C ILE A 187 -3.52 3.19 -17.78
N TYR A 188 -4.28 2.13 -18.07
CA TYR A 188 -3.79 0.75 -18.05
C TYR A 188 -2.75 0.46 -19.14
N THR A 189 -2.82 1.15 -20.28
CA THR A 189 -1.84 1.06 -21.36
C THR A 189 -0.55 1.82 -21.00
N GLU A 190 -0.66 2.97 -20.34
CA GLU A 190 0.49 3.78 -19.91
C GLU A 190 1.12 3.33 -18.58
N ALA A 191 0.49 2.41 -17.86
CA ALA A 191 0.97 1.95 -16.57
C ALA A 191 2.29 1.19 -16.69
N GLU A 192 3.27 1.56 -15.86
CA GLU A 192 4.55 0.85 -15.72
C GLU A 192 4.41 -0.42 -14.90
N TRP A 193 3.39 -0.50 -14.04
CA TRP A 193 3.12 -1.68 -13.24
C TRP A 193 1.64 -1.87 -12.96
N LYS A 194 1.25 -3.14 -12.76
CA LYS A 194 -0.12 -3.61 -12.54
C LYS A 194 -0.16 -4.57 -11.37
N ILE A 195 -1.20 -4.46 -10.56
CA ILE A 195 -1.44 -5.37 -9.44
C ILE A 195 -2.16 -6.61 -9.94
N ASP A 196 -1.53 -7.76 -9.74
CA ASP A 196 -2.15 -9.06 -9.89
C ASP A 196 -2.61 -9.54 -8.50
N ARG A 197 -3.91 -9.42 -8.25
CA ARG A 197 -4.52 -9.78 -6.97
C ARG A 197 -4.57 -11.30 -6.77
N GLU A 198 -4.72 -12.06 -7.84
CA GLU A 198 -4.75 -13.52 -7.79
C GLU A 198 -3.35 -14.08 -7.50
N GLY A 199 -2.33 -13.54 -8.18
CA GLY A 199 -0.93 -13.90 -7.96
C GLY A 199 -0.28 -13.28 -6.72
N PHE A 200 -0.97 -12.36 -6.02
CA PHE A 200 -0.42 -11.53 -4.94
C PHE A 200 0.95 -10.91 -5.32
N CYS A 201 1.04 -10.38 -6.53
CA CYS A 201 2.27 -9.78 -7.05
C CYS A 201 2.01 -8.49 -7.83
N VAL A 202 3.08 -7.73 -8.04
CA VAL A 202 3.07 -6.56 -8.92
C VAL A 202 3.83 -6.91 -10.19
N ARG A 203 3.16 -6.83 -11.34
CA ARG A 203 3.74 -7.10 -12.66
C ARG A 203 4.16 -5.78 -13.30
N CYS A 204 5.35 -5.74 -13.90
CA CYS A 204 5.82 -4.63 -14.71
C CYS A 204 5.77 -5.02 -16.19
#